data_AF-A0A934UQ35-F1
#
_entry.id   AF-A0A934UQ35-F1
#
_cell.length_a   1.000
_cell.length_b   1.000
_cell.length_c   1.000
_cell.angle_alpha   90.00
_cell.angle_beta   90.00
_cell.angle_gamma   90.00
#
_symmetry.space_group_name_H-M   'P 1'
#
loop_
_entity.id
_entity.type
_entity.pdbx_description
1 polymer ?
#
loop_
_entity_poly.entity_id
_entity_poly.type
_entity_poly.pdbx_seq_one_letter_code
_entity_poly.pdbx_strand_id
1 'polypeptide(L)'
;MSRKLFALLLAVLLSPCAAFAADETQEGLATLWESLWHQSGTPTRIVRWENEIRMRMTGVDLPQHRDYILKALRTVTDEAGVKLVDVSDQPNAEQLANFKLEVVPNTALEDNQPCVTYLDFRTEDKVDTATMQMRSKDVYRCAYHESMHLMGVRGHPAGKTVLSYFPVKVDGLLPLDRVMLRAWYSPKMKGGMTPFEALGVLSDELVASLPAPDRDIAAQTRNAFFTQTLDSMQAYAAGRGDIPAILKRSGKSTEDGIRRGRSEMSYFLGVAYFEGAVAPADQKQALAWFERAASAGNRRAQSYLAGPR
;
A
#
# COMPACT_ATOMS: atom_id res chain seq x y z
N MET A 1 -29.75 6.75 -54.70
CA MET A 1 -30.54 6.01 -53.70
C MET A 1 -29.62 5.09 -52.89
N SER A 2 -29.82 5.12 -51.57
CA SER A 2 -28.94 4.68 -50.47
C SER A 2 -28.31 3.27 -50.57
N ARG A 3 -26.98 3.19 -50.40
CA ARG A 3 -26.26 2.00 -49.92
C ARG A 3 -26.25 2.06 -48.39
N LYS A 4 -27.06 1.23 -47.73
CA LYS A 4 -27.00 1.04 -46.27
C LYS A 4 -25.84 0.10 -45.94
N LEU A 5 -24.79 0.63 -45.29
CA LEU A 5 -23.81 -0.18 -44.58
C LEU A 5 -24.46 -0.74 -43.31
N PHE A 6 -24.49 -2.07 -43.19
CA PHE A 6 -24.72 -2.74 -41.91
C PHE A 6 -23.40 -2.70 -41.12
N ALA A 7 -23.35 -1.90 -40.06
CA ALA A 7 -22.32 -2.01 -39.04
C ALA A 7 -22.67 -3.19 -38.13
N LEU A 8 -21.91 -4.28 -38.22
CA LEU A 8 -21.96 -5.38 -37.25
C LEU A 8 -21.33 -4.87 -35.93
N LEU A 9 -22.15 -4.68 -34.91
CA LEU A 9 -21.66 -4.65 -33.53
C LEU A 9 -21.27 -6.08 -33.14
N LEU A 10 -19.98 -6.40 -33.16
CA LEU A 10 -19.46 -7.58 -32.48
C LEU A 10 -19.50 -7.30 -30.97
N ALA A 11 -20.53 -7.78 -30.29
CA ALA A 11 -20.48 -7.94 -28.84
C ALA A 11 -19.58 -9.14 -28.55
N VAL A 12 -18.38 -8.88 -28.01
CA VAL A 12 -17.47 -9.94 -27.57
C VAL A 12 -18.09 -10.59 -26.32
N LEU A 13 -18.60 -11.82 -26.48
CA LEU A 13 -19.06 -12.64 -25.37
C LEU A 13 -17.82 -13.18 -24.63
N LEU A 14 -17.44 -12.55 -23.52
CA LEU A 14 -16.43 -13.08 -22.60
C LEU A 14 -16.94 -14.41 -22.02
N SER A 15 -16.10 -15.45 -22.05
CA SER A 15 -16.41 -16.71 -21.38
C SER A 15 -16.49 -16.51 -19.85
N PRO A 16 -17.28 -17.31 -19.11
CA PRO A 16 -17.42 -17.16 -17.66
C PRO A 16 -16.10 -17.22 -16.89
N CYS A 17 -15.14 -18.03 -17.34
CA CYS A 17 -13.79 -18.07 -16.74
C CYS A 17 -12.99 -16.77 -16.96
N ALA A 18 -13.11 -16.16 -18.14
CA ALA A 18 -12.45 -14.90 -18.45
C ALA A 18 -13.05 -13.74 -17.63
N ALA A 19 -14.37 -13.75 -17.41
CA ALA A 19 -15.03 -12.80 -16.52
C ALA A 19 -14.55 -12.96 -15.07
N PHE A 20 -14.45 -14.19 -14.58
CA PHE A 20 -13.95 -14.47 -13.23
C PHE A 20 -12.49 -14.01 -13.03
N ALA A 21 -11.60 -14.29 -13.98
CA ALA A 21 -10.21 -13.84 -13.92
C ALA A 21 -10.08 -12.30 -13.96
N ALA A 22 -10.95 -11.63 -14.73
CA ALA A 22 -11.02 -10.17 -14.76
C ALA A 22 -11.47 -9.60 -13.40
N ASP A 23 -12.50 -10.20 -12.79
CA ASP A 23 -13.01 -9.79 -11.48
C ASP A 23 -11.95 -9.97 -10.38
N GLU A 24 -11.28 -11.12 -10.32
CA GLU A 24 -10.21 -11.36 -9.34
C GLU A 24 -9.03 -10.38 -9.53
N THR A 25 -8.68 -10.08 -10.78
CA THR A 25 -7.65 -9.06 -11.06
C THR A 25 -8.09 -7.68 -10.58
N GLN A 26 -9.33 -7.29 -10.85
CA GLN A 26 -9.86 -6.00 -10.44
C GLN A 26 -9.90 -5.86 -8.91
N GLU A 27 -10.30 -6.90 -8.19
CA GLU A 27 -10.25 -6.93 -6.73
C GLU A 27 -8.82 -6.80 -6.22
N GLY A 28 -7.88 -7.56 -6.79
CA GLY A 28 -6.46 -7.48 -6.43
C GLY A 28 -5.87 -6.08 -6.63
N LEU A 29 -6.16 -5.46 -7.78
CA LEU A 29 -5.73 -4.09 -8.07
C LEU A 29 -6.34 -3.07 -7.10
N ALA A 30 -7.61 -3.24 -6.73
CA ALA A 30 -8.26 -2.38 -5.74
C ALA A 30 -7.60 -2.52 -4.36
N THR A 31 -7.31 -3.75 -3.91
CA THR A 31 -6.59 -4.01 -2.66
C THR A 31 -5.18 -3.39 -2.68
N LEU A 32 -4.43 -3.55 -3.78
CA LEU A 32 -3.11 -2.95 -3.95
C LEU A 32 -3.17 -1.43 -3.93
N TRP A 33 -4.13 -0.82 -4.62
CA TRP A 33 -4.33 0.63 -4.58
C TRP A 33 -4.62 1.11 -3.17
N GLU A 34 -5.53 0.45 -2.45
CA GLU A 34 -5.91 0.80 -1.09
C GLU A 34 -4.76 0.62 -0.08
N SER A 35 -3.81 -0.28 -0.33
CA SER A 35 -2.61 -0.43 0.51
C SER A 35 -1.73 0.84 0.55
N LEU A 36 -1.86 1.71 -0.46
CA LEU A 36 -1.16 2.99 -0.60
C LEU A 36 -1.89 4.15 0.10
N TRP A 37 -2.93 3.88 0.88
CA TRP A 37 -3.69 4.88 1.61
C TRP A 37 -3.63 4.65 3.11
N HIS A 38 -3.23 5.67 3.84
CA HIS A 38 -3.44 5.66 5.29
C HIS A 38 -4.92 5.83 5.61
N GLN A 39 -5.40 5.06 6.59
CA GLN A 39 -6.79 5.07 7.09
C GLN A 39 -7.33 6.45 7.50
N SER A 40 -6.47 7.44 7.75
CA SER A 40 -6.87 8.80 8.10
C SER A 40 -7.32 9.68 6.92
N GLY A 41 -7.19 9.23 5.69
CA GLY A 41 -7.49 10.07 4.52
C GLY A 41 -6.34 10.31 3.55
N THR A 42 -5.13 9.88 3.88
CA THR A 42 -3.93 10.41 3.24
C THR A 42 -3.27 9.34 2.37
N PRO A 43 -3.17 9.55 1.05
CA PRO A 43 -2.36 8.68 0.20
C PRO A 43 -0.89 8.80 0.62
N THR A 44 -0.15 7.69 0.60
CA THR A 44 1.19 7.60 1.16
C THR A 44 2.23 7.33 0.09
N ARG A 45 3.40 7.95 0.23
CA ARG A 45 4.59 7.56 -0.53
C ARG A 45 5.10 6.20 -0.06
N ILE A 46 5.91 5.58 -0.90
CA ILE A 46 6.60 4.35 -0.54
C ILE A 46 7.67 4.64 0.50
N VAL A 47 7.58 3.91 1.60
CA VAL A 47 8.61 3.83 2.63
C VAL A 47 9.00 2.36 2.71
N ARG A 48 10.30 2.08 2.75
CA ARG A 48 10.83 0.71 2.79
C ARG A 48 12.15 0.64 3.56
N TRP A 49 12.53 -0.56 4.00
CA TRP A 49 13.87 -0.80 4.51
C TRP A 49 14.87 -0.81 3.35
N GLU A 50 16.02 -0.16 3.57
CA GLU A 50 17.17 -0.21 2.66
C GLU A 50 18.31 -1.10 3.20
N ASN A 51 18.23 -1.44 4.49
CA ASN A 51 19.23 -2.23 5.21
C ASN A 51 18.56 -3.41 5.91
N GLU A 52 19.36 -4.29 6.51
CA GLU A 52 18.85 -5.37 7.36
C GLU A 52 18.03 -4.83 8.55
N ILE A 53 17.03 -5.61 8.93
CA ILE A 53 16.23 -5.38 10.14
C ILE A 53 16.93 -6.13 11.26
N ARG A 54 17.40 -5.40 12.28
CA ARG A 54 17.94 -5.92 13.52
C ARG A 54 16.87 -5.82 14.60
N MET A 55 16.29 -6.96 14.93
CA MET A 55 15.16 -7.06 15.83
C MET A 55 15.58 -7.36 17.25
N ARG A 56 14.97 -6.68 18.21
CA ARG A 56 14.94 -7.08 19.62
C ARG A 56 13.50 -7.38 20.04
N MET A 57 13.27 -8.57 20.58
CA MET A 57 11.98 -8.99 21.14
C MET A 57 12.03 -8.97 22.66
N THR A 58 11.00 -8.41 23.28
CA THR A 58 10.76 -8.43 24.73
C THR A 58 9.29 -8.69 25.03
N GLY A 59 8.95 -8.88 26.31
CA GLY A 59 7.56 -8.87 26.74
C GLY A 59 7.14 -10.05 27.60
N VAL A 60 5.85 -10.06 27.94
CA VAL A 60 5.21 -11.13 28.72
C VAL A 60 4.98 -12.36 27.86
N ASP A 61 5.01 -13.55 28.49
CA ASP A 61 4.80 -14.84 27.82
C ASP A 61 5.69 -15.09 26.59
N LEU A 62 6.76 -14.32 26.39
CA LEU A 62 7.54 -14.34 25.16
C LEU A 62 8.04 -15.74 24.77
N PRO A 63 8.50 -16.62 25.70
CA PRO A 63 8.87 -17.98 25.34
C PRO A 63 7.76 -18.80 24.66
N GLN A 64 6.49 -18.50 24.91
CA GLN A 64 5.34 -19.16 24.29
C GLN A 64 5.06 -18.64 22.88
N HIS A 65 5.44 -17.39 22.61
CA HIS A 65 5.09 -16.66 21.38
C HIS A 65 6.26 -16.52 20.39
N ARG A 66 7.50 -16.64 20.88
CA ARG A 66 8.72 -16.30 20.15
C ARG A 66 8.82 -17.00 18.80
N ASP A 67 8.59 -18.31 18.77
CA ASP A 67 8.72 -19.11 17.54
C ASP A 67 7.68 -18.71 16.49
N TYR A 68 6.45 -18.41 16.94
CA TYR A 68 5.38 -17.97 16.04
C TYR A 68 5.66 -16.59 15.45
N ILE A 69 6.07 -15.64 16.29
CA ILE A 69 6.43 -14.28 15.88
C ILE A 69 7.60 -14.32 14.89
N LEU A 70 8.66 -15.08 15.22
CA LEU A 70 9.81 -15.27 14.34
C LEU A 70 9.42 -15.90 13.00
N LYS A 71 8.53 -16.90 13.00
CA LYS A 71 8.03 -17.52 11.77
C LYS A 71 7.32 -16.50 10.89
N ALA A 72 6.42 -15.69 11.44
CA ALA A 72 5.68 -14.68 10.68
C ALA A 72 6.63 -13.62 10.10
N LEU A 73 7.50 -13.05 10.93
CA LEU A 73 8.48 -12.04 10.52
C LEU A 73 9.43 -12.58 9.43
N ARG A 74 9.97 -13.80 9.60
CA ARG A 74 10.83 -14.42 8.59
C ARG A 74 10.07 -14.68 7.29
N THR A 75 8.85 -15.22 7.36
CA THR A 75 8.02 -15.45 6.17
C THR A 75 7.81 -14.18 5.35
N VAL A 76 7.56 -13.04 6.02
CA VAL A 76 7.38 -11.73 5.39
C VAL A 76 8.70 -11.17 4.84
N THR A 77 9.75 -11.18 5.66
CA THR A 77 11.04 -10.59 5.30
C THR A 77 11.77 -11.39 4.22
N ASP A 78 11.67 -12.72 4.24
CA ASP A 78 12.22 -13.61 3.22
C ASP A 78 11.52 -13.39 1.86
N GLU A 79 10.19 -13.28 1.82
CA GLU A 79 9.45 -12.99 0.58
C GLU A 79 9.82 -11.60 0.01
N ALA A 80 10.13 -10.64 0.88
CA ALA A 80 10.61 -9.31 0.50
C ALA A 80 12.12 -9.27 0.18
N GLY A 81 12.88 -10.34 0.42
CA GLY A 81 14.34 -10.34 0.30
C GLY A 81 15.06 -9.40 1.28
N VAL A 82 14.44 -9.07 2.41
CA VAL A 82 15.02 -8.22 3.45
C VAL A 82 15.59 -9.11 4.55
N LYS A 83 16.86 -8.93 4.88
CA LYS A 83 17.49 -9.72 5.94
C LYS A 83 16.96 -9.33 7.33
N LEU A 84 16.50 -10.31 8.10
CA LEU A 84 16.12 -10.17 9.50
C LEU A 84 17.16 -10.82 10.42
N VAL A 85 17.68 -10.06 11.38
CA VAL A 85 18.67 -10.51 12.37
C VAL A 85 18.06 -10.38 13.76
N ASP A 86 17.94 -11.49 14.48
CA ASP A 86 17.55 -11.49 15.88
C ASP A 86 18.77 -11.14 16.75
N VAL A 87 18.72 -9.96 17.38
CA VAL A 87 19.77 -9.48 18.29
C VAL A 87 19.34 -9.54 19.74
N SER A 88 18.19 -10.16 20.06
CA SER A 88 17.54 -10.09 21.38
C SER A 88 18.44 -10.57 22.52
N ASP A 89 19.28 -11.58 22.26
CA ASP A 89 20.13 -12.21 23.27
C ASP A 89 21.55 -11.61 23.31
N GLN A 90 21.82 -10.52 22.57
CA GLN A 90 23.12 -9.85 22.57
C GLN A 90 23.24 -8.84 23.74
N PRO A 91 24.41 -8.70 24.39
CA PRO A 91 24.60 -7.80 25.53
C PRO A 91 24.25 -6.32 25.26
N ASN A 92 24.38 -5.88 24.01
CA ASN A 92 24.09 -4.54 23.51
C ASN A 92 22.89 -4.50 22.55
N ALA A 93 21.94 -5.44 22.69
CA ALA A 93 20.75 -5.56 21.83
C ALA A 93 19.99 -4.24 21.67
N GLU A 94 19.88 -3.46 22.75
CA GLU A 94 19.15 -2.18 22.77
C GLU A 94 19.76 -1.14 21.83
N GLN A 95 21.09 -1.11 21.70
CA GLN A 95 21.80 -0.21 20.80
C GLN A 95 21.86 -0.74 19.37
N LEU A 96 21.87 -2.06 19.19
CA LEU A 96 21.94 -2.69 17.88
C LEU A 96 20.61 -2.67 17.14
N ALA A 97 19.50 -2.82 17.86
CA ALA A 97 18.19 -2.98 17.27
C ALA A 97 17.69 -1.68 16.60
N ASN A 98 17.29 -1.81 15.33
CA ASN A 98 16.49 -0.79 14.63
C ASN A 98 15.00 -1.15 14.59
N PHE A 99 14.64 -2.36 15.04
CA PHE A 99 13.26 -2.81 15.21
C PHE A 99 13.06 -3.39 16.62
N LYS A 100 12.10 -2.84 17.37
CA LYS A 100 11.76 -3.31 18.72
C LYS A 100 10.35 -3.89 18.72
N LEU A 101 10.23 -5.16 19.10
CA LEU A 101 8.95 -5.85 19.25
C LEU A 101 8.71 -6.15 20.72
N GLU A 102 7.52 -5.81 21.22
CA GLU A 102 7.11 -6.10 22.57
C GLU A 102 5.78 -6.87 22.62
N VAL A 103 5.79 -8.03 23.26
CA VAL A 103 4.56 -8.73 23.65
C VAL A 103 4.06 -8.13 24.96
N VAL A 104 2.93 -7.45 24.92
CA VAL A 104 2.40 -6.70 26.06
C VAL A 104 1.27 -7.47 26.76
N PRO A 105 0.98 -7.17 28.05
CA PRO A 105 -0.17 -7.73 28.75
C PRO A 105 -1.49 -7.50 27.99
N ASN A 106 -2.47 -8.37 28.23
CA ASN A 106 -3.78 -8.29 27.57
C ASN A 106 -4.59 -7.02 27.88
N THR A 107 -4.14 -6.22 28.84
CA THR A 107 -4.72 -4.96 29.29
C THR A 107 -3.96 -3.71 28.81
N ALA A 108 -2.82 -3.89 28.15
CA ALA A 108 -1.93 -2.77 27.80
C ALA A 108 -2.35 -2.01 26.54
N LEU A 109 -3.16 -2.63 25.67
CA LEU A 109 -3.71 -2.01 24.46
C LEU A 109 -5.25 -2.06 24.50
N GLU A 110 -5.87 -1.09 23.83
CA GLU A 110 -7.32 -0.99 23.68
C GLU A 110 -7.92 -2.25 23.00
N ASP A 111 -9.17 -2.58 23.30
CA ASP A 111 -9.78 -3.80 22.80
C ASP A 111 -9.94 -3.83 21.27
N ASN A 112 -10.15 -2.67 20.66
CA ASN A 112 -10.24 -2.45 19.22
C ASN A 112 -8.86 -2.29 18.54
N GLN A 113 -7.76 -2.27 19.29
CA GLN A 113 -6.39 -2.13 18.78
C GLN A 113 -5.48 -3.18 19.46
N PRO A 114 -5.62 -4.47 19.11
CA PRO A 114 -4.89 -5.56 19.76
C PRO A 114 -3.38 -5.56 19.50
N CYS A 115 -2.95 -4.79 18.49
CA CYS A 115 -1.57 -4.64 18.07
C CYS A 115 -1.39 -3.30 17.34
N VAL A 116 -0.14 -2.88 17.23
CA VAL A 116 0.25 -1.66 16.54
C VAL A 116 1.71 -1.71 16.12
N THR A 117 2.00 -1.20 14.92
CA THR A 117 3.34 -0.91 14.43
C THR A 117 3.49 0.59 14.20
N TYR A 118 4.56 1.16 14.73
CA TYR A 118 5.00 2.51 14.44
C TYR A 118 6.31 2.45 13.65
N LEU A 119 6.35 3.19 12.54
CA LEU A 119 7.54 3.38 11.74
C LEU A 119 8.07 4.80 11.96
N ASP A 120 9.37 4.92 12.20
CA ASP A 120 10.10 6.18 12.08
C ASP A 120 10.73 6.26 10.69
N PHE A 121 10.41 7.31 9.94
CA PHE A 121 10.82 7.51 8.55
C PHE A 121 11.07 8.99 8.28
N ARG A 122 12.13 9.55 8.87
CA ARG A 122 12.36 11.01 8.91
C ARG A 122 12.37 11.69 7.53
N THR A 123 12.76 10.94 6.51
CA THR A 123 12.88 11.40 5.11
C THR A 123 11.70 11.00 4.22
N GLU A 124 10.68 10.32 4.75
CA GLU A 124 9.47 9.90 4.02
C GLU A 124 9.70 8.97 2.81
N ASP A 125 10.87 8.34 2.74
CA ASP A 125 11.29 7.42 1.67
C ASP A 125 11.87 6.10 2.21
N LYS A 126 12.43 6.10 3.42
CA LYS A 126 13.01 4.91 4.06
C LYS A 126 12.56 4.75 5.51
N VAL A 127 12.53 3.51 5.97
CA VAL A 127 12.36 3.20 7.40
C VAL A 127 13.72 3.36 8.10
N ASP A 128 13.76 4.24 9.11
CA ASP A 128 14.90 4.41 10.00
C ASP A 128 14.83 3.40 11.16
N THR A 129 13.69 3.38 11.87
CA THR A 129 13.42 2.45 12.97
C THR A 129 11.95 2.05 13.02
N ALA A 130 11.64 0.99 13.76
CA ALA A 130 10.27 0.56 13.99
C ALA A 130 10.06 0.09 15.43
N THR A 131 8.84 0.29 15.94
CA THR A 131 8.36 -0.37 17.15
C THR A 131 7.07 -1.11 16.86
N MET A 132 6.90 -2.27 17.46
CA MET A 132 5.69 -3.09 17.32
C MET A 132 5.27 -3.60 18.70
N GLN A 133 3.98 -3.48 18.99
CA GLN A 133 3.39 -4.03 20.19
C GLN A 133 2.22 -4.94 19.81
N MET A 134 2.08 -6.06 20.51
CA MET A 134 0.95 -6.96 20.36
C MET A 134 0.56 -7.55 21.71
N ARG A 135 -0.74 -7.65 22.00
CA ARG A 135 -1.21 -8.32 23.22
C ARG A 135 -0.90 -9.80 23.16
N SER A 136 -0.48 -10.39 24.29
CA SER A 136 -0.17 -11.82 24.41
C SER A 136 -1.27 -12.73 23.82
N LYS A 137 -2.55 -12.46 24.12
CA LYS A 137 -3.69 -13.26 23.59
C LYS A 137 -3.94 -13.11 22.07
N ASP A 138 -3.35 -12.09 21.45
CA ASP A 138 -3.64 -11.67 20.07
C ASP A 138 -2.47 -11.91 19.10
N VAL A 139 -1.32 -12.40 19.59
CA VAL A 139 -0.11 -12.68 18.79
C VAL A 139 -0.46 -13.43 17.49
N TYR A 140 -1.27 -14.48 17.57
CA TYR A 140 -1.60 -15.31 16.40
C TYR A 140 -2.31 -14.54 15.27
N ARG A 141 -3.12 -13.54 15.60
CA ARG A 141 -3.85 -12.74 14.60
C ARG A 141 -3.10 -11.47 14.19
N CYS A 142 -2.11 -11.06 14.98
CA CYS A 142 -1.36 -9.83 14.78
C CYS A 142 -0.04 -10.05 14.02
N ALA A 143 0.65 -11.19 14.20
CA ALA A 143 2.04 -11.32 13.78
C ALA A 143 2.24 -11.07 12.27
N TYR A 144 1.44 -11.69 11.39
CA TYR A 144 1.55 -11.45 9.94
C TYR A 144 1.08 -10.04 9.52
N HIS A 145 0.00 -9.55 10.12
CA HIS A 145 -0.55 -8.22 9.85
C HIS A 145 0.46 -7.11 10.17
N GLU A 146 1.00 -7.13 11.38
CA GLU A 146 1.99 -6.16 11.83
C GLU A 146 3.33 -6.34 11.11
N SER A 147 3.68 -7.57 10.70
CA SER A 147 4.85 -7.79 9.85
C SER A 147 4.71 -7.08 8.50
N MET A 148 3.53 -7.06 7.88
CA MET A 148 3.31 -6.29 6.65
C MET A 148 3.46 -4.78 6.89
N HIS A 149 2.96 -4.27 8.02
CA HIS A 149 3.18 -2.87 8.41
C HIS A 149 4.64 -2.55 8.65
N LEU A 150 5.40 -3.47 9.29
CA LEU A 150 6.85 -3.34 9.46
C LEU A 150 7.57 -3.16 8.12
N MET A 151 7.06 -3.77 7.04
CA MET A 151 7.65 -3.63 5.70
C MET A 151 7.35 -2.28 5.02
N GLY A 152 6.56 -1.40 5.63
CA GLY A 152 6.25 -0.06 5.12
C GLY A 152 4.86 0.09 4.51
N VAL A 153 4.05 -0.98 4.48
CA VAL A 153 2.68 -0.90 3.98
C VAL A 153 1.80 -0.22 5.03
N ARG A 154 1.15 0.90 4.69
CA ARG A 154 0.41 1.72 5.68
C ARG A 154 -1.11 1.54 5.63
N GLY A 155 -1.63 1.03 4.52
CA GLY A 155 -3.06 0.85 4.33
C GLY A 155 -3.60 -0.41 5.00
N HIS A 156 -4.90 -0.35 5.30
CA HIS A 156 -5.71 -1.49 5.75
C HIS A 156 -6.77 -1.76 4.68
N PRO A 157 -6.39 -2.28 3.51
CA PRO A 157 -7.28 -2.49 2.39
C PRO A 157 -8.34 -3.57 2.68
N ALA A 158 -9.43 -3.55 1.91
CA ALA A 158 -10.31 -4.71 1.84
C ALA A 158 -9.74 -5.74 0.86
N GLY A 159 -10.10 -7.01 1.03
CA GLY A 159 -9.78 -8.09 0.08
C GLY A 159 -9.01 -9.25 0.72
N LYS A 160 -8.47 -10.12 -0.15
CA LYS A 160 -7.74 -11.34 0.24
C LYS A 160 -6.29 -11.01 0.63
N THR A 161 -6.12 -10.36 1.77
CA THR A 161 -4.81 -9.94 2.33
C THR A 161 -4.82 -10.01 3.86
N VAL A 162 -3.68 -10.32 4.47
CA VAL A 162 -3.53 -10.26 5.95
C VAL A 162 -3.71 -8.84 6.50
N LEU A 163 -3.63 -7.80 5.67
CA LEU A 163 -3.86 -6.41 6.05
C LEU A 163 -5.35 -6.05 6.20
N SER A 164 -6.26 -6.95 5.84
CA SER A 164 -7.69 -6.69 5.93
C SER A 164 -8.21 -6.84 7.36
N TYR A 165 -9.16 -5.98 7.75
CA TYR A 165 -9.83 -6.07 9.06
C TYR A 165 -10.76 -7.28 9.21
N PHE A 166 -11.10 -7.96 8.10
CA PHE A 166 -12.08 -9.05 8.15
C PHE A 166 -11.52 -10.31 8.84
N PRO A 167 -12.29 -10.95 9.74
CA PRO A 167 -11.80 -11.84 10.78
C PRO A 167 -11.53 -13.28 10.31
N VAL A 168 -11.09 -13.47 9.07
CA VAL A 168 -10.59 -14.80 8.69
C VAL A 168 -9.27 -14.96 9.41
N LYS A 169 -9.18 -15.94 10.32
CA LYS A 169 -7.92 -16.26 10.99
C LYS A 169 -6.94 -16.76 9.92
N VAL A 170 -6.04 -15.88 9.47
CA VAL A 170 -5.01 -16.23 8.50
C VAL A 170 -3.71 -16.45 9.23
N ASP A 171 -3.17 -17.67 9.14
CA ASP A 171 -1.90 -18.07 9.75
C ASP A 171 -0.75 -18.10 8.71
N GLY A 172 -0.76 -17.13 7.80
CA GLY A 172 0.17 -17.10 6.67
C GLY A 172 -0.09 -15.97 5.70
N LEU A 173 0.92 -15.66 4.88
CA LEU A 173 0.75 -14.76 3.74
C LEU A 173 -0.19 -15.37 2.70
N LEU A 174 -1.17 -14.59 2.26
CA LEU A 174 -2.02 -14.90 1.11
C LEU A 174 -1.27 -14.60 -0.20
N PRO A 175 -1.74 -15.12 -1.36
CA PRO A 175 -1.07 -14.89 -2.63
C PRO A 175 -0.82 -13.41 -2.96
N LEU A 176 -1.79 -12.54 -2.67
CA LEU A 176 -1.66 -11.11 -2.94
C LEU A 176 -0.67 -10.41 -1.99
N ASP A 177 -0.52 -10.88 -0.75
CA ASP A 177 0.49 -10.33 0.17
C ASP A 177 1.90 -10.59 -0.36
N ARG A 178 2.12 -11.77 -0.96
CA ARG A 178 3.41 -12.13 -1.58
C ARG A 178 3.70 -11.28 -2.80
N VAL A 179 2.72 -11.11 -3.68
CA VAL A 179 2.80 -10.16 -4.82
C VAL A 179 3.16 -8.76 -4.33
N MET A 180 2.48 -8.28 -3.30
CA MET A 180 2.72 -6.97 -2.73
C MET A 180 4.16 -6.86 -2.21
N LEU A 181 4.64 -7.79 -1.39
CA LEU A 181 6.00 -7.79 -0.83
C LEU A 181 7.09 -7.83 -1.91
N ARG A 182 6.95 -8.73 -2.90
CA ARG A 182 7.91 -8.83 -4.01
C ARG A 182 7.97 -7.54 -4.83
N ALA A 183 6.83 -6.94 -5.13
CA ALA A 183 6.76 -5.66 -5.82
C ALA A 183 7.37 -4.52 -4.98
N TRP A 184 6.98 -4.43 -3.70
CA TRP A 184 7.38 -3.37 -2.76
C TRP A 184 8.90 -3.32 -2.55
N TYR A 185 9.54 -4.49 -2.56
CA TYR A 185 10.99 -4.62 -2.39
C TYR A 185 11.77 -4.88 -3.69
N SER A 186 11.09 -4.93 -4.83
CA SER A 186 11.74 -5.06 -6.15
C SER A 186 12.70 -3.89 -6.43
N PRO A 187 13.68 -4.07 -7.35
CA PRO A 187 14.53 -2.98 -7.82
C PRO A 187 13.78 -1.83 -8.51
N LYS A 188 12.55 -2.08 -8.96
CA LYS A 188 11.71 -1.06 -9.62
C LYS A 188 11.04 -0.13 -8.61
N MET A 189 10.79 -0.58 -7.38
CA MET A 189 10.12 0.21 -6.35
C MET A 189 11.15 0.99 -5.52
N LYS A 190 11.19 2.32 -5.65
CA LYS A 190 12.10 3.17 -4.89
C LYS A 190 11.39 3.81 -3.70
N GLY A 191 12.14 4.05 -2.62
CA GLY A 191 11.67 4.91 -1.54
C GLY A 191 11.25 6.28 -2.07
N GLY A 192 10.17 6.83 -1.54
CA GLY A 192 9.63 8.13 -1.91
C GLY A 192 8.73 8.15 -3.15
N MET A 193 8.62 7.02 -3.87
CA MET A 193 7.68 6.90 -5.01
C MET A 193 6.26 7.28 -4.58
N THR A 194 5.57 7.99 -5.46
CA THR A 194 4.15 8.34 -5.29
C THR A 194 3.25 7.11 -5.42
N PRO A 195 2.01 7.16 -4.92
CA PRO A 195 1.05 6.08 -5.12
C PRO A 195 0.85 5.68 -6.59
N PHE A 196 0.90 6.63 -7.53
CA PHE A 196 0.70 6.32 -8.96
C PHE A 196 1.89 5.56 -9.55
N GLU A 197 3.12 5.97 -9.24
CA GLU A 197 4.33 5.23 -9.66
C GLU A 197 4.35 3.83 -9.02
N ALA A 198 4.03 3.74 -7.74
CA ALA A 198 3.99 2.48 -7.01
C ALA A 198 2.91 1.52 -7.55
N LEU A 199 1.73 2.05 -7.90
CA LEU A 199 0.66 1.25 -8.49
C LEU A 199 1.10 0.59 -9.80
N GLY A 200 1.92 1.28 -10.61
CA GLY A 200 2.58 0.69 -11.79
C GLY A 200 3.35 -0.58 -11.45
N VAL A 201 4.26 -0.49 -10.48
CA VAL A 201 5.10 -1.62 -10.06
C VAL A 201 4.28 -2.75 -9.42
N LEU A 202 3.34 -2.42 -8.54
CA LEU A 202 2.47 -3.38 -7.86
C LEU A 202 1.62 -4.18 -8.85
N SER A 203 1.00 -3.48 -9.81
CA SER A 203 0.12 -4.12 -10.79
C SER A 203 0.87 -4.92 -11.84
N ASP A 204 2.09 -4.51 -12.23
CA ASP A 204 2.97 -5.30 -13.08
C ASP A 204 3.30 -6.66 -12.44
N GLU A 205 3.64 -6.68 -11.15
CA GLU A 205 3.93 -7.92 -10.41
C GLU A 205 2.68 -8.80 -10.28
N LEU A 206 1.51 -8.21 -10.02
CA LEU A 206 0.24 -8.95 -10.00
C LEU A 206 -0.02 -9.64 -11.34
N VAL A 207 0.04 -8.90 -12.45
CA VAL A 207 -0.17 -9.45 -13.79
C VAL A 207 0.88 -10.53 -14.11
N ALA A 208 2.14 -10.29 -13.76
CA ALA A 208 3.23 -11.25 -14.00
C ALA A 208 3.06 -12.57 -13.20
N SER A 209 2.42 -12.51 -12.03
CA SER A 209 2.17 -13.68 -11.18
C SER A 209 1.09 -14.64 -11.73
N LEU A 210 0.31 -14.18 -12.72
CA LEU A 210 -0.77 -14.97 -13.32
C LEU A 210 -0.27 -15.86 -14.49
N PRO A 211 -0.85 -17.06 -14.66
CA PRO A 211 -0.58 -17.90 -15.82
C PRO A 211 -1.19 -17.29 -17.10
N ALA A 212 -0.68 -17.69 -18.27
CA ALA A 212 -1.41 -17.46 -19.52
C ALA A 212 -2.59 -18.46 -19.60
N PRO A 213 -3.81 -18.05 -20.02
CA PRO A 213 -4.20 -16.79 -20.68
C PRO A 213 -4.64 -15.65 -19.74
N ASP A 214 -4.80 -15.90 -18.43
CA ASP A 214 -5.32 -14.92 -17.47
C ASP A 214 -4.47 -13.64 -17.42
N ARG A 215 -3.16 -13.76 -17.68
CA ARG A 215 -2.24 -12.62 -17.80
C ARG A 215 -2.67 -11.56 -18.82
N ASP A 216 -3.17 -11.97 -19.99
CA ASP A 216 -3.55 -11.02 -21.05
C ASP A 216 -4.83 -10.28 -20.68
N ILE A 217 -5.79 -10.99 -20.08
CA ILE A 217 -7.01 -10.40 -19.51
C ILE A 217 -6.64 -9.43 -18.40
N ALA A 218 -5.76 -9.86 -17.48
CA ALA A 218 -5.32 -9.05 -16.37
C ALA A 218 -4.60 -7.75 -16.80
N ALA A 219 -3.80 -7.81 -17.87
CA ALA A 219 -3.16 -6.63 -18.44
C ALA A 219 -4.18 -5.61 -18.99
N GLN A 220 -5.26 -6.09 -19.63
CA GLN A 220 -6.36 -5.23 -20.09
C GLN A 220 -7.14 -4.64 -18.91
N THR A 221 -7.49 -5.46 -17.92
CA THR A 221 -8.15 -5.02 -16.68
C THR A 221 -7.34 -3.98 -15.94
N ARG A 222 -6.01 -4.15 -15.86
CA ARG A 222 -5.10 -3.17 -15.26
C ARG A 222 -5.16 -1.82 -15.97
N ASN A 223 -5.11 -1.80 -17.30
CA ASN A 223 -5.13 -0.55 -18.05
C ASN A 223 -6.46 0.19 -17.83
N ALA A 224 -7.59 -0.52 -17.83
CA ALA A 224 -8.90 0.06 -17.50
C ALA A 224 -8.96 0.58 -16.05
N PHE A 225 -8.40 -0.19 -15.11
CA PHE A 225 -8.30 0.21 -13.70
C PHE A 225 -7.49 1.49 -13.52
N PHE A 226 -6.40 1.69 -14.27
CA PHE A 226 -5.60 2.92 -14.21
C PHE A 226 -6.40 4.13 -14.68
N THR A 227 -7.11 4.02 -15.80
CA THR A 227 -7.98 5.09 -16.30
C THR A 227 -9.05 5.46 -15.27
N GLN A 228 -9.77 4.47 -14.73
CA GLN A 228 -10.80 4.70 -13.73
C GLN A 228 -10.23 5.30 -12.43
N THR A 229 -9.08 4.80 -11.98
CA THR A 229 -8.40 5.31 -10.78
C THR A 229 -7.99 6.76 -10.97
N LEU A 230 -7.39 7.10 -12.12
CA LEU A 230 -6.98 8.47 -12.42
C LEU A 230 -8.17 9.42 -12.46
N ASP A 231 -9.26 9.05 -13.14
CA ASP A 231 -10.48 9.86 -13.21
C ASP A 231 -11.11 10.08 -11.83
N SER A 232 -11.19 9.01 -11.03
CA SER A 232 -11.69 9.08 -9.65
C SER A 232 -10.81 10.01 -8.80
N MET A 233 -9.49 9.92 -8.92
CA MET A 233 -8.58 10.72 -8.12
C MET A 233 -8.54 12.19 -8.55
N GLN A 234 -8.68 12.48 -9.84
CA GLN A 234 -8.90 13.85 -10.32
C GLN A 234 -10.19 14.44 -9.73
N ALA A 235 -11.29 13.68 -9.69
CA ALA A 235 -12.54 14.14 -9.11
C ALA A 235 -12.42 14.34 -7.58
N TYR A 236 -11.80 13.40 -6.87
CA TYR A 236 -11.53 13.50 -5.44
C TYR A 236 -10.68 14.71 -5.10
N ALA A 237 -9.52 14.89 -5.77
CA ALA A 237 -8.62 16.03 -5.58
C ALA A 237 -9.30 17.37 -5.89
N ALA A 238 -10.13 17.42 -6.94
CA ALA A 238 -10.94 18.59 -7.29
C ALA A 238 -12.09 18.87 -6.31
N GLY A 239 -12.39 17.95 -5.38
CA GLY A 239 -13.46 18.09 -4.39
C GLY A 239 -14.86 17.82 -4.93
N ARG A 240 -14.97 17.24 -6.12
CA ARG A 240 -16.22 16.95 -6.85
C ARG A 240 -16.54 15.44 -6.95
N GLY A 241 -15.64 14.60 -6.44
CA GLY A 241 -15.78 13.15 -6.42
C GLY A 241 -15.97 12.59 -5.02
N ASP A 242 -16.41 11.34 -4.97
CA ASP A 242 -16.51 10.55 -3.76
C ASP A 242 -15.16 10.42 -3.05
N ILE A 243 -15.20 10.29 -1.73
CA ILE A 243 -14.01 9.88 -0.98
C ILE A 243 -13.67 8.41 -1.30
N PRO A 244 -12.37 8.05 -1.40
CA PRO A 244 -11.94 6.68 -1.63
C PRO A 244 -12.62 5.67 -0.70
N ALA A 245 -12.92 4.48 -1.20
CA ALA A 245 -13.68 3.46 -0.48
C ALA A 245 -13.01 3.05 0.85
N ILE A 246 -11.67 2.97 0.87
CA ILE A 246 -10.91 2.73 2.10
C ILE A 246 -11.21 3.77 3.20
N LEU A 247 -11.42 5.04 2.84
CA LEU A 247 -11.75 6.08 3.81
C LEU A 247 -13.16 5.89 4.37
N LYS A 248 -14.14 5.61 3.48
CA LYS A 248 -15.52 5.28 3.89
C LYS A 248 -15.54 4.10 4.86
N ARG A 249 -14.77 3.04 4.58
CA ARG A 249 -14.73 1.83 5.41
C ARG A 249 -13.94 1.98 6.70
N SER A 250 -12.91 2.83 6.73
CA SER A 250 -12.09 3.03 7.92
C SER A 250 -12.88 3.61 9.10
N GLY A 251 -13.89 4.45 8.82
CA GLY A 251 -14.61 5.22 9.84
C GLY A 251 -13.75 6.27 10.56
N LYS A 252 -12.48 6.45 10.18
CA LYS A 252 -11.49 7.32 10.86
C LYS A 252 -11.23 8.64 10.13
N SER A 253 -11.79 8.82 8.94
CA SER A 253 -11.59 10.05 8.16
C SER A 253 -12.36 11.23 8.74
N THR A 254 -11.68 12.35 8.96
CA THR A 254 -12.29 13.64 9.32
C THR A 254 -12.35 14.56 8.10
N GLU A 255 -13.15 15.63 8.13
CA GLU A 255 -13.16 16.65 7.07
C GLU A 255 -11.76 17.24 6.82
N ASP A 256 -11.02 17.48 7.91
CA ASP A 256 -9.64 17.90 7.90
C ASP A 256 -8.71 16.88 7.25
N GLY A 257 -8.89 15.59 7.55
CA GLY A 257 -8.17 14.48 6.94
C GLY A 257 -8.43 14.39 5.44
N ILE A 258 -9.69 14.53 5.03
CA ILE A 258 -10.10 14.56 3.62
C ILE A 258 -9.50 15.77 2.91
N ARG A 259 -9.52 16.97 3.52
CA ARG A 259 -8.91 18.18 2.96
C ARG A 259 -7.41 17.98 2.72
N ARG A 260 -6.69 17.43 3.70
CA ARG A 260 -5.26 17.09 3.56
C ARG A 260 -5.04 16.03 2.48
N GLY A 261 -5.85 14.98 2.46
CA GLY A 261 -5.81 13.93 1.44
C GLY A 261 -6.00 14.46 0.01
N ARG A 262 -6.93 15.40 -0.19
CA ARG A 262 -7.14 16.08 -1.48
C ARG A 262 -5.95 16.94 -1.89
N SER A 263 -5.32 17.62 -0.92
CA SER A 263 -4.11 18.42 -1.15
C SER A 263 -2.94 17.53 -1.58
N GLU A 264 -2.70 16.43 -0.87
CA GLU A 264 -1.67 15.43 -1.23
C GLU A 264 -1.97 14.75 -2.58
N MET A 265 -3.22 14.36 -2.84
CA MET A 265 -3.59 13.77 -4.13
C MET A 265 -3.43 14.76 -5.29
N SER A 266 -3.74 16.05 -5.09
CA SER A 266 -3.46 17.07 -6.11
C SER A 266 -1.97 17.13 -6.41
N TYR A 267 -1.12 17.08 -5.39
CA TYR A 267 0.32 17.03 -5.60
C TYR A 267 0.76 15.76 -6.36
N PHE A 268 0.22 14.58 -6.01
CA PHE A 268 0.55 13.33 -6.70
C PHE A 268 0.04 13.27 -8.14
N LEU A 269 -1.12 13.85 -8.45
CA LEU A 269 -1.58 14.04 -9.83
C LEU A 269 -0.62 14.93 -10.60
N GLY A 270 -0.13 16.00 -9.98
CA GLY A 270 0.91 16.86 -10.55
C GLY A 270 2.15 16.06 -10.96
N VAL A 271 2.67 15.22 -10.05
CA VAL A 271 3.80 14.32 -10.34
C VAL A 271 3.47 13.31 -11.43
N ALA A 272 2.28 12.69 -11.38
CA ALA A 272 1.88 11.69 -12.36
C ALA A 272 1.83 12.24 -13.79
N TYR A 273 1.30 13.46 -13.99
CA TYR A 273 1.30 14.13 -15.28
C TYR A 273 2.66 14.72 -15.66
N PHE A 274 3.51 15.06 -14.69
CA PHE A 274 4.86 15.55 -14.97
C PHE A 274 5.77 14.43 -15.48
N GLU A 275 5.77 13.29 -14.80
CA GLU A 275 6.63 12.13 -15.09
C GLU A 275 6.04 11.19 -16.16
N GLY A 276 4.72 11.24 -16.36
CA GLY A 276 4.03 10.33 -17.28
C GLY A 276 3.86 8.90 -16.76
N ALA A 277 3.71 8.71 -15.44
CA ALA A 277 3.76 7.40 -14.79
C ALA A 277 2.56 6.49 -15.11
N VAL A 278 1.34 7.01 -15.04
CA VAL A 278 0.07 6.27 -15.29
C VAL A 278 -0.81 6.93 -16.35
N ALA A 279 -0.35 8.06 -16.89
CA ALA A 279 -0.96 8.81 -17.97
C ALA A 279 0.16 9.42 -18.82
N PRO A 280 -0.08 9.78 -20.10
CA PRO A 280 0.90 10.54 -20.87
C PRO A 280 1.31 11.82 -20.16
N ALA A 281 2.58 12.19 -20.27
CA ALA A 281 3.07 13.42 -19.68
C ALA A 281 2.33 14.64 -20.25
N ASP A 282 1.88 15.52 -19.38
CA ASP A 282 1.18 16.76 -19.70
C ASP A 282 1.60 17.84 -18.70
N GLN A 283 2.58 18.64 -19.09
CA GLN A 283 3.13 19.70 -18.23
C GLN A 283 2.09 20.74 -17.81
N LYS A 284 1.09 21.01 -18.66
CA LYS A 284 0.05 21.98 -18.36
C LYS A 284 -0.88 21.45 -17.26
N GLN A 285 -1.29 20.19 -17.37
CA GLN A 285 -2.06 19.55 -16.30
C GLN A 285 -1.24 19.40 -15.03
N ALA A 286 0.03 19.01 -15.14
CA ALA A 286 0.92 18.91 -13.99
C ALA A 286 1.00 20.22 -13.20
N LEU A 287 1.23 21.33 -13.90
CA LEU A 287 1.31 22.67 -13.30
C LEU A 287 0.00 23.05 -12.59
N ALA A 288 -1.15 22.83 -13.25
CA ALA A 288 -2.45 23.14 -12.66
C ALA A 288 -2.71 22.35 -11.36
N TRP A 289 -2.30 21.08 -11.32
CA TRP A 289 -2.42 20.25 -10.12
C TRP A 289 -1.44 20.66 -9.01
N PHE A 290 -0.21 21.06 -9.36
CA PHE A 290 0.73 21.63 -8.41
C PHE A 290 0.25 22.97 -7.82
N GLU A 291 -0.27 23.87 -8.65
CA GLU A 291 -0.85 25.15 -8.20
C GLU A 291 -2.00 24.94 -7.21
N ARG A 292 -2.87 23.97 -7.50
CA ARG A 292 -3.97 23.58 -6.62
C ARG A 292 -3.45 23.07 -5.27
N ALA A 293 -2.50 22.15 -5.29
CA ALA A 293 -1.91 21.60 -4.07
C ALA A 293 -1.19 22.68 -3.25
N ALA A 294 -0.42 23.56 -3.92
CA ALA A 294 0.31 24.65 -3.27
C ALA A 294 -0.61 25.68 -2.61
N SER A 295 -1.73 26.01 -3.28
CA SER A 295 -2.79 26.87 -2.74
C SER A 295 -3.48 26.26 -1.52
N ALA A 296 -3.54 24.92 -1.45
CA ALA A 296 -4.03 24.17 -0.30
C ALA A 296 -2.95 23.91 0.77
N GLY A 297 -1.80 24.59 0.70
CA GLY A 297 -0.72 24.50 1.69
C GLY A 297 0.22 23.31 1.52
N ASN A 298 0.19 22.60 0.38
CA ASN A 298 1.10 21.50 0.13
C ASN A 298 2.54 22.04 -0.06
N ARG A 299 3.42 21.80 0.92
CA ARG A 299 4.80 22.28 0.88
C ARG A 299 5.60 21.72 -0.29
N ARG A 300 5.39 20.45 -0.66
CA ARG A 300 6.12 19.85 -1.79
C ARG A 300 5.71 20.55 -3.09
N ALA A 301 4.42 20.76 -3.32
CA ALA A 301 3.96 21.51 -4.48
C ALA A 301 4.48 22.95 -4.51
N GLN A 302 4.50 23.65 -3.37
CA GLN A 302 5.09 24.99 -3.26
C GLN A 302 6.57 25.00 -3.65
N SER A 303 7.35 24.01 -3.18
CA SER A 303 8.75 23.86 -3.57
C SER A 303 8.93 23.55 -5.06
N TYR A 304 8.05 22.71 -5.64
CA TYR A 304 8.06 22.42 -7.08
C TYR A 304 7.82 23.69 -7.93
N LEU A 305 6.88 24.54 -7.54
CA LEU A 305 6.56 25.78 -8.26
C LEU A 305 7.59 26.89 -8.08
N ALA A 306 8.33 26.89 -6.96
CA ALA A 306 9.35 27.90 -6.70
C ALA A 306 10.60 27.76 -7.60
N GLY A 307 10.75 26.62 -8.30
CA GLY A 307 11.94 26.31 -9.08
C GLY A 307 13.17 25.98 -8.23
N PRO A 308 14.28 25.50 -8.84
CA PRO A 308 15.53 25.35 -8.13
C PRO A 308 16.01 26.73 -7.63
N ARG A 309 16.38 26.81 -6.36
CA ARG A 309 17.14 27.96 -5.84
C ARG A 309 18.58 27.91 -6.33
#